data_AF-A0AAV9JQL6-F1
#
_entry.id   AF-A0AAV9JQL6-F1
#
_cell.length_a   1.000
_cell.length_b   1.000
_cell.length_c   1.000
_cell.angle_alpha   90.00
_cell.angle_beta   90.00
_cell.angle_gamma   90.00
#
_symmetry.space_group_name_H-M   'P 1'
#
loop_
_entity.id
_entity.type
_entity.pdbx_description
1 polymer ?
#
loop_
_entity_poly.entity_id
_entity_poly.type
_entity_poly.pdbx_seq_one_letter_code
_entity_poly.pdbx_strand_id
1 'polypeptide(L)'
;MASSKSPRAFTSFICQSCRQRLLPHPTRGFSTSAARKADGPPFPSHDSALSGLGALSSSMNSTSRRKGFNNTGDTNASRPSFMEYLDAPAGDLASVLSQHAGRNLNAMDTKPHRMHILATKHNTHITIVQPTRAASQTASSGVSGTSASAADQKKMVDVLLSLSAGNIGFRKAGRGSYDAAYQLAAFVLKQLQERGIASGIQKLEVVLRGFGAGREAVTKALLGAEGRSIRGKISAVVDATRLKLGGPRSKKPRRLG
;
A
#
# COMPACT_ATOMS: atom_id res chain seq x y z
N MET A 1 5.57 -76.30 8.37
CA MET A 1 6.91 -75.69 8.27
C MET A 1 6.84 -74.26 8.80
N ALA A 2 7.74 -73.91 9.71
CA ALA A 2 7.63 -72.81 10.66
C ALA A 2 7.89 -71.42 10.03
N SER A 3 7.11 -70.42 10.47
CA SER A 3 7.30 -68.99 10.19
C SER A 3 8.32 -68.40 11.17
N SER A 4 9.39 -67.80 10.65
CA SER A 4 10.43 -67.12 11.44
C SER A 4 9.96 -65.74 11.89
N LYS A 5 9.77 -65.57 13.21
CA LYS A 5 9.53 -64.26 13.84
C LYS A 5 10.87 -63.58 14.10
N SER A 6 11.02 -62.34 13.66
CA SER A 6 12.15 -61.46 13.98
C SER A 6 12.12 -61.02 15.45
N PRO A 7 13.26 -60.90 16.15
CA PRO A 7 13.28 -60.42 17.53
C PRO A 7 13.08 -58.90 17.58
N ARG A 8 12.17 -58.47 18.46
CA ARG A 8 11.94 -57.06 18.81
C ARG A 8 13.20 -56.47 19.44
N ALA A 9 13.65 -55.32 18.94
CA ALA A 9 14.75 -54.57 19.54
C ALA A 9 14.37 -54.11 20.95
N PHE A 10 15.17 -54.49 21.94
CA PHE A 10 15.06 -54.00 23.32
C PHE A 10 15.48 -52.53 23.35
N THR A 11 14.53 -51.63 23.61
CA THR A 11 14.85 -50.23 23.95
C THR A 11 15.30 -50.21 25.41
N SER A 12 16.59 -49.97 25.65
CA SER A 12 17.11 -49.74 27.00
C SER A 12 16.53 -48.45 27.57
N PHE A 13 15.58 -48.56 28.49
CA PHE A 13 15.11 -47.43 29.28
C PHE A 13 16.21 -47.02 30.26
N ILE A 14 16.98 -45.99 29.88
CA ILE A 14 17.92 -45.34 30.78
C ILE A 14 17.12 -44.39 31.67
N CYS A 15 17.21 -44.57 32.99
CA CYS A 15 16.57 -43.72 33.99
C CYS A 15 17.02 -42.25 33.86
N GLN A 16 16.12 -41.31 34.15
CA GLN A 16 16.40 -39.86 34.09
C GLN A 16 17.63 -39.44 34.90
N SER A 17 17.93 -40.12 36.02
CA SER A 17 19.11 -39.83 36.85
C SER A 17 20.43 -40.22 36.16
N CYS A 18 20.46 -41.32 35.40
CA CYS A 18 21.66 -41.76 34.67
C CYS A 18 21.95 -40.87 33.45
N ARG A 19 20.91 -40.24 32.87
CA ARG A 19 21.05 -39.36 31.70
C ARG A 19 21.78 -38.05 32.00
N GLN A 20 21.78 -37.60 33.26
CA GLN A 20 22.44 -36.36 33.68
C GLN A 20 23.94 -36.50 33.93
N ARG A 21 24.45 -37.72 34.16
CA ARG A 21 25.89 -37.95 34.40
C ARG A 21 26.73 -38.20 33.14
N LEU A 22 26.10 -38.56 32.02
CA LEU A 22 26.80 -39.08 30.84
C LEU A 22 26.80 -38.13 29.62
N LEU A 23 26.22 -36.93 29.73
CA LEU A 23 26.19 -35.96 28.64
C LEU A 23 26.77 -34.61 29.10
N PRO A 24 27.69 -33.98 28.35
CA PRO A 24 28.22 -32.67 28.70
C PRO A 24 27.13 -31.59 28.63
N HIS A 25 27.10 -30.71 29.63
CA HIS A 25 26.15 -29.60 29.71
C HIS A 25 26.29 -28.65 28.51
N PRO A 26 25.18 -28.19 27.89
CA PRO A 26 25.26 -27.13 26.90
C PRO A 26 25.64 -25.82 27.60
N THR A 27 26.84 -25.33 27.34
CA THR A 27 27.29 -23.99 27.75
C THR A 27 26.42 -22.94 27.08
N ARG A 28 25.54 -22.32 27.86
CA ARG A 28 24.71 -21.19 27.44
C ARG A 28 25.64 -20.00 27.18
N GLY A 29 25.71 -19.56 25.92
CA GLY A 29 26.48 -18.39 25.51
C GLY A 29 25.96 -17.10 26.15
N PHE A 30 26.91 -16.23 26.48
CA PHE A 30 26.77 -14.94 27.14
C PHE A 30 25.70 -14.04 26.50
N SER A 31 24.76 -13.56 27.31
CA SER A 31 23.92 -12.39 27.02
C SER A 31 24.45 -11.25 27.88
N THR A 32 25.08 -10.26 27.25
CA THR A 32 25.48 -9.00 27.88
C THR A 32 24.57 -7.89 27.38
N SER A 33 23.38 -7.80 27.94
CA SER A 33 22.61 -6.56 27.95
C SER A 33 21.93 -6.42 29.30
N ALA A 34 22.30 -5.34 30.01
CA ALA A 34 21.81 -5.03 31.35
C ALA A 34 20.32 -4.68 31.32
N ALA A 35 19.54 -5.30 32.21
CA ALA A 35 18.17 -4.89 32.50
C ALA A 35 18.18 -3.51 33.17
N ARG A 36 17.70 -2.47 32.48
CA ARG A 36 17.45 -1.16 33.07
C ARG A 36 16.09 -1.18 33.76
N LYS A 37 16.05 -0.73 35.02
CA LYS A 37 14.81 -0.34 35.72
C LYS A 37 14.18 0.86 35.01
N ALA A 38 12.86 0.86 34.92
CA ALA A 38 12.07 1.99 34.42
C ALA A 38 11.83 2.98 35.56
N ASP A 39 12.72 3.95 35.71
CA ASP A 39 12.46 5.16 36.50
C ASP A 39 12.46 6.35 35.53
N GLY A 40 11.26 6.76 35.12
CA GLY A 40 10.99 7.97 34.35
C GLY A 40 9.77 8.68 34.96
N PRO A 41 9.71 10.02 34.96
CA PRO A 41 8.66 10.77 35.62
C PRO A 41 7.29 10.51 34.96
N PRO A 42 6.19 10.63 35.72
CA PRO A 42 4.86 10.32 35.21
C PRO A 42 4.45 11.30 34.10
N PHE A 43 3.79 10.76 33.08
CA PHE A 43 3.16 11.49 32.00
C PHE A 43 2.13 12.50 32.54
N PRO A 44 2.05 13.72 31.99
CA PRO A 44 1.00 14.66 32.34
C PRO A 44 -0.36 14.15 31.88
N SER A 45 -1.34 14.28 32.76
CA SER A 45 -2.74 13.94 32.59
C SER A 45 -3.42 14.71 31.46
N HIS A 46 -4.47 14.09 30.94
CA HIS A 46 -5.18 14.42 29.72
C HIS A 46 -6.16 15.61 29.93
N ASP A 47 -5.68 16.83 30.19
CA ASP A 47 -6.55 18.01 30.43
C ASP A 47 -6.05 19.33 29.79
N SER A 48 -5.28 19.27 28.70
CA SER A 48 -4.72 20.48 28.05
C SER A 48 -5.29 20.79 26.65
N ALA A 49 -6.47 20.27 26.32
CA ALA A 49 -7.09 20.50 25.00
C ALA A 49 -7.83 21.85 24.85
N LEU A 50 -7.93 22.67 25.90
CA LEU A 50 -8.59 23.99 25.86
C LEU A 50 -7.63 25.19 25.87
N SER A 51 -6.32 24.98 26.02
CA SER A 51 -5.33 26.07 26.08
C SER A 51 -4.65 26.37 24.73
N GLY A 52 -4.94 25.57 23.69
CA GLY A 52 -4.31 25.68 22.37
C GLY A 52 -5.01 26.59 21.36
N LEU A 53 -6.24 27.07 21.65
CA LEU A 53 -7.01 27.91 20.73
C LEU A 53 -6.69 29.41 20.84
N GLY A 54 -6.02 29.85 21.91
CA GLY A 54 -5.62 31.25 22.11
C GLY A 54 -4.32 31.66 21.40
N ALA A 55 -3.51 30.70 20.93
CA ALA A 55 -2.17 30.96 20.39
C ALA A 55 -2.12 31.09 18.85
N LEU A 56 -3.27 31.04 18.16
CA LEU A 56 -3.36 31.22 16.70
C LEU A 56 -3.59 32.69 16.28
N SER A 57 -3.90 33.59 17.22
CA SER A 57 -4.18 35.00 16.91
C SER A 57 -2.92 35.88 16.79
N SER A 58 -1.75 35.43 17.24
CA SER A 58 -0.56 36.27 17.40
C SER A 58 0.50 36.11 16.31
N SER A 59 0.28 35.24 15.32
CA SER A 59 1.33 34.91 14.33
C SER A 59 1.15 35.49 12.92
N MET A 60 0.21 36.41 12.69
CA MET A 60 0.02 37.04 11.35
C MET A 60 0.32 38.55 11.30
N ASN A 61 0.73 39.19 12.40
CA ASN A 61 1.14 40.58 12.39
C ASN A 61 2.66 40.72 12.58
N SER A 62 3.43 40.27 11.59
CA SER A 62 4.86 40.60 11.51
C SER A 62 5.44 40.22 10.15
N THR A 63 6.02 41.22 9.49
CA THR A 63 6.92 41.17 8.31
C THR A 63 6.31 41.20 6.91
N SER A 64 5.90 42.43 6.56
CA SER A 64 6.32 43.07 5.31
C SER A 64 7.85 42.97 5.11
N ARG A 65 8.27 42.87 3.83
CA ARG A 65 9.61 42.96 3.22
C ARG A 65 10.31 41.65 2.82
N ARG A 66 10.17 41.28 1.54
CA ARG A 66 11.23 40.87 0.57
C ARG A 66 10.58 40.75 -0.82
N LYS A 67 10.79 41.72 -1.72
CA LYS A 67 11.77 41.76 -2.83
C LYS A 67 11.57 40.66 -3.91
N GLY A 68 10.73 40.98 -4.89
CA GLY A 68 10.92 40.80 -6.34
C GLY A 68 11.02 39.39 -6.94
N PHE A 69 9.96 38.96 -7.64
CA PHE A 69 10.02 38.32 -8.96
C PHE A 69 8.72 38.62 -9.72
N ASN A 70 8.84 39.23 -10.90
CA ASN A 70 7.72 39.51 -11.80
C ASN A 70 7.25 38.21 -12.47
N ASN A 71 5.96 37.95 -12.43
CA ASN A 71 5.31 37.17 -13.48
C ASN A 71 3.95 37.80 -13.80
N THR A 72 3.88 38.37 -15.01
CA THR A 72 2.68 38.92 -15.63
C THR A 72 1.85 37.78 -16.20
N GLY A 73 0.57 37.71 -15.81
CA GLY A 73 -0.41 36.84 -16.44
C GLY A 73 -1.35 36.18 -15.44
N ASP A 74 -2.32 36.92 -14.92
CA ASP A 74 -3.71 36.44 -14.84
C ASP A 74 -4.65 37.58 -14.50
N THR A 75 -5.58 37.82 -15.41
CA THR A 75 -6.64 38.82 -15.36
C THR A 75 -7.75 38.40 -14.39
N ASN A 76 -8.17 39.36 -13.54
CA ASN A 76 -9.48 39.47 -12.91
C ASN A 76 -10.12 38.20 -12.33
N ALA A 77 -9.69 37.85 -11.11
CA ALA A 77 -10.61 37.44 -10.06
C ALA A 77 -10.21 38.17 -8.78
N SER A 78 -10.88 39.29 -8.52
CA SER A 78 -10.76 40.01 -7.25
C SER A 78 -11.08 39.05 -6.11
N ARG A 79 -10.05 38.63 -5.37
CA ARG A 79 -10.25 37.92 -4.10
C ARG A 79 -10.89 38.94 -3.15
N PRO A 80 -12.11 38.69 -2.62
CA PRO A 80 -12.71 39.62 -1.68
C PRO A 80 -11.79 39.74 -0.47
N SER A 81 -11.57 40.98 -0.06
CA SER A 81 -10.77 41.29 1.12
C SER A 81 -11.49 40.74 2.36
N PHE A 82 -10.73 40.35 3.39
CA PHE A 82 -11.30 39.76 4.62
C PHE A 82 -12.39 40.65 5.28
N MET A 83 -12.33 41.96 5.05
CA MET A 83 -13.34 42.92 5.52
C MET A 83 -14.72 42.70 4.89
N GLU A 84 -14.77 42.29 3.63
CA GLU A 84 -16.02 42.05 2.87
C GLU A 84 -16.76 40.80 3.35
N TYR A 85 -16.05 39.87 4.01
CA TYR A 85 -16.64 38.70 4.67
C TYR A 85 -17.36 39.04 5.98
N LEU A 86 -16.98 40.13 6.65
CA LEU A 86 -17.61 40.54 7.91
C LEU A 86 -18.92 41.30 7.67
N ASP A 87 -19.10 41.87 6.47
CA ASP A 87 -20.28 42.65 6.08
C ASP A 87 -21.33 41.81 5.33
N ALA A 88 -21.05 40.53 5.06
CA ALA A 88 -21.96 39.64 4.36
C ALA A 88 -23.10 39.16 5.30
N PRO A 89 -24.37 39.12 4.83
CA PRO A 89 -25.48 38.65 5.64
C PRO A 89 -25.26 37.19 6.05
N ALA A 90 -25.55 36.87 7.31
CA ALA A 90 -25.24 35.58 7.96
C ALA A 90 -25.69 34.31 7.21
N GLY A 91 -26.64 34.45 6.27
CA GLY A 91 -27.10 33.35 5.41
C GLY A 91 -26.10 32.90 4.34
N ASP A 92 -25.18 33.77 3.91
CA ASP A 92 -24.26 33.47 2.80
C ASP A 92 -22.91 32.91 3.25
N LEU A 93 -22.53 33.16 4.51
CA LEU A 93 -21.32 32.57 5.12
C LEU A 93 -21.39 31.03 5.12
N ALA A 94 -22.58 30.47 5.35
CA ALA A 94 -22.80 29.02 5.32
C ALA A 94 -22.67 28.44 3.90
N SER A 95 -23.09 29.17 2.86
CA SER A 95 -22.97 28.76 1.46
C SER A 95 -21.50 28.74 1.02
N VAL A 96 -20.74 29.75 1.45
CA VAL A 96 -19.33 29.93 1.14
C VAL A 96 -18.43 28.99 1.95
N LEU A 97 -18.74 28.76 3.24
CA LEU A 97 -18.11 27.69 4.02
C LEU A 97 -18.42 26.33 3.41
N SER A 98 -19.65 26.09 2.94
CA SER A 98 -20.03 24.82 2.30
C SER A 98 -19.34 24.63 0.95
N GLN A 99 -19.14 25.68 0.15
CA GLN A 99 -18.36 25.61 -1.09
C GLN A 99 -16.86 25.38 -0.86
N HIS A 100 -16.27 25.98 0.18
CA HIS A 100 -14.86 25.79 0.52
C HIS A 100 -14.59 24.50 1.31
N ALA A 101 -15.52 24.07 2.16
CA ALA A 101 -15.49 22.79 2.86
C ALA A 101 -15.80 21.64 1.89
N GLY A 102 -16.74 21.80 0.96
CA GLY A 102 -17.10 20.78 -0.04
C GLY A 102 -15.96 20.42 -0.99
N ARG A 103 -15.06 21.37 -1.28
CA ARG A 103 -13.82 21.08 -2.03
C ARG A 103 -12.75 20.39 -1.17
N ASN A 104 -12.67 20.70 0.12
CA ASN A 104 -11.67 20.14 1.04
C ASN A 104 -12.06 18.81 1.69
N LEU A 105 -13.35 18.45 1.73
CA LEU A 105 -13.82 17.15 2.24
C LEU A 105 -13.37 15.96 1.38
N ASN A 106 -13.05 16.20 0.10
CA ASN A 106 -12.49 15.17 -0.78
C ASN A 106 -10.98 14.98 -0.60
N ALA A 107 -10.29 15.85 0.15
CA ALA A 107 -8.84 15.82 0.31
C ALA A 107 -8.38 15.02 1.54
N MET A 108 -9.27 14.70 2.49
CA MET A 108 -8.84 14.29 3.84
C MET A 108 -8.72 12.79 4.11
N ASP A 109 -9.29 11.89 3.31
CA ASP A 109 -9.11 10.44 3.54
C ASP A 109 -9.29 9.60 2.27
N THR A 110 -8.79 10.07 1.13
CA THR A 110 -8.80 9.24 -0.09
C THR A 110 -7.80 8.11 0.06
N LYS A 111 -8.31 6.91 0.35
CA LYS A 111 -7.56 5.67 0.29
C LYS A 111 -6.79 5.61 -1.04
N PRO A 112 -5.51 5.27 -1.04
CA PRO A 112 -4.70 5.28 -2.25
C PRO A 112 -5.22 4.24 -3.25
N HIS A 113 -5.09 4.56 -4.54
CA HIS A 113 -5.24 3.57 -5.60
C HIS A 113 -4.14 2.53 -5.47
N ARG A 114 -4.37 1.32 -5.96
CA ARG A 114 -3.37 0.25 -5.89
C ARG A 114 -2.98 -0.20 -7.29
N MET A 115 -1.67 -0.23 -7.54
CA MET A 115 -1.07 -0.86 -8.70
C MET A 115 -0.48 -2.19 -8.26
N HIS A 116 -1.20 -3.27 -8.54
CA HIS A 116 -0.74 -4.63 -8.28
C HIS A 116 0.17 -5.12 -9.39
N ILE A 117 1.37 -5.56 -9.03
CA ILE A 117 2.35 -6.16 -9.95
C ILE A 117 2.58 -7.59 -9.48
N LEU A 118 2.04 -8.56 -10.21
CA LEU A 118 2.26 -9.98 -9.99
C LEU A 118 3.31 -10.49 -10.97
N ALA A 119 4.54 -10.67 -10.48
CA ALA A 119 5.67 -11.19 -11.24
C ALA A 119 5.87 -12.68 -10.94
N THR A 120 5.39 -13.54 -11.84
CA THR A 120 5.62 -14.99 -11.77
C THR A 120 6.84 -15.37 -12.61
N LYS A 121 7.28 -16.64 -12.53
CA LYS A 121 8.37 -17.16 -13.37
C LYS A 121 8.06 -17.10 -14.87
N HIS A 122 6.79 -17.17 -15.26
CA HIS A 122 6.40 -17.37 -16.66
C HIS A 122 5.57 -16.24 -17.26
N ASN A 123 5.18 -15.26 -16.44
CA ASN A 123 4.38 -14.13 -16.88
C ASN A 123 4.39 -13.01 -15.84
N THR A 124 4.06 -11.80 -16.30
CA THR A 124 3.73 -10.65 -15.48
C THR A 124 2.29 -10.22 -15.67
N HIS A 125 1.66 -9.80 -14.59
CA HIS A 125 0.34 -9.18 -14.60
C HIS A 125 0.42 -7.86 -13.85
N ILE A 126 -0.11 -6.80 -14.46
CA ILE A 126 -0.28 -5.50 -13.83
C ILE A 126 -1.77 -5.19 -13.79
N THR A 127 -2.25 -4.84 -12.60
CA THR A 127 -3.64 -4.49 -12.37
C THR A 127 -3.73 -3.21 -11.58
N ILE A 128 -4.45 -2.22 -12.08
CA ILE A 128 -4.71 -0.95 -11.43
C ILE A 128 -6.13 -0.95 -10.91
N VAL A 129 -6.26 -0.56 -9.65
CA VAL A 129 -7.44 -0.77 -8.84
C VAL A 129 -7.80 0.50 -8.10
N GLN A 130 -9.10 0.82 -8.07
CA GLN A 130 -9.62 1.88 -7.23
C GLN A 130 -9.65 1.46 -5.76
N PRO A 131 -9.47 2.41 -4.83
CA PRO A 131 -9.73 2.15 -3.43
C PRO A 131 -11.16 1.66 -3.23
N THR A 132 -11.34 0.69 -2.34
CA THR A 132 -12.66 0.15 -2.00
C THR A 132 -13.54 1.27 -1.43
N ARG A 133 -14.62 1.60 -2.15
CA ARG A 133 -15.67 2.53 -1.72
C ARG A 133 -16.91 1.75 -1.26
N ALA A 134 -17.85 2.46 -0.61
CA ALA A 134 -19.15 1.90 -0.30
C ALA A 134 -19.86 1.45 -1.59
N ALA A 135 -20.60 0.33 -1.53
CA ALA A 135 -21.21 -0.33 -2.69
C ALA A 135 -22.14 0.58 -3.51
N SER A 136 -22.70 1.64 -2.92
CA SER A 136 -23.52 2.65 -3.61
C SER A 136 -22.74 3.50 -4.62
N GLN A 137 -21.40 3.46 -4.62
CA GLN A 137 -20.55 4.33 -5.43
C GLN A 137 -19.68 3.58 -6.46
N THR A 138 -19.80 2.26 -6.59
CA THR A 138 -19.04 1.47 -7.56
C THR A 138 -19.74 1.45 -8.91
N ALA A 139 -19.07 1.87 -9.98
CA ALA A 139 -19.64 1.95 -11.33
C ALA A 139 -19.83 0.56 -11.99
N SER A 140 -19.11 -0.46 -11.53
CA SER A 140 -19.18 -1.84 -12.04
C SER A 140 -20.27 -2.70 -11.40
N SER A 141 -20.92 -2.23 -10.34
CA SER A 141 -22.12 -2.86 -9.80
C SER A 141 -23.33 -2.37 -10.59
N GLY A 142 -23.66 -3.04 -11.69
CA GLY A 142 -24.96 -2.92 -12.38
C GLY A 142 -26.14 -3.44 -11.54
N VAL A 143 -26.08 -3.25 -10.22
CA VAL A 143 -27.04 -3.75 -9.23
C VAL A 143 -27.66 -2.55 -8.54
N SER A 144 -28.75 -2.06 -9.11
CA SER A 144 -29.68 -1.14 -8.46
C SER A 144 -30.62 -1.84 -7.46
N GLY A 145 -30.31 -3.08 -7.06
CA GLY A 145 -31.16 -3.93 -6.22
C GLY A 145 -30.57 -4.16 -4.83
N THR A 146 -31.19 -3.58 -3.83
CA THR A 146 -30.96 -3.81 -2.40
C THR A 146 -31.15 -5.28 -2.02
N SER A 147 -30.08 -6.03 -1.75
CA SER A 147 -30.09 -7.24 -0.87
C SER A 147 -28.73 -7.96 -0.78
N ALA A 148 -27.61 -7.24 -0.75
CA ALA A 148 -26.34 -7.83 -0.32
C ALA A 148 -26.12 -7.52 1.17
N SER A 149 -25.84 -8.55 1.98
CA SER A 149 -25.62 -8.42 3.42
C SER A 149 -24.51 -7.39 3.71
N ALA A 150 -24.54 -6.74 4.87
CA ALA A 150 -23.50 -5.77 5.27
C ALA A 150 -22.08 -6.37 5.30
N ALA A 151 -21.96 -7.71 5.35
CA ALA A 151 -20.70 -8.44 5.24
C ALA A 151 -20.24 -8.65 3.78
N ASP A 152 -21.16 -8.73 2.80
CA ASP A 152 -20.85 -8.79 1.36
C ASP A 152 -20.55 -7.40 0.78
N GLN A 153 -21.00 -6.34 1.45
CA GLN A 153 -20.56 -4.95 1.19
C GLN A 153 -19.09 -4.71 1.58
N LYS A 154 -18.45 -5.68 2.26
CA LYS A 154 -17.03 -5.65 2.64
C LYS A 154 -16.15 -5.81 1.39
N LYS A 155 -15.85 -4.66 0.79
CA LYS A 155 -14.80 -4.45 -0.23
C LYS A 155 -15.06 -5.10 -1.59
N MET A 156 -16.03 -4.56 -2.34
CA MET A 156 -15.91 -4.63 -3.79
C MET A 156 -14.75 -3.73 -4.23
N VAL A 157 -13.81 -4.33 -4.96
CA VAL A 157 -12.60 -3.69 -5.46
C VAL A 157 -12.79 -3.47 -6.95
N ASP A 158 -12.97 -2.22 -7.37
CA ASP A 158 -13.19 -1.93 -8.78
C ASP A 158 -11.86 -1.89 -9.56
N VAL A 159 -11.80 -2.59 -10.68
CA VAL A 159 -10.59 -2.78 -11.49
C VAL A 159 -10.63 -1.85 -12.70
N LEU A 160 -9.69 -0.91 -12.76
CA LEU A 160 -9.61 0.08 -13.84
C LEU A 160 -8.95 -0.49 -15.09
N LEU A 161 -7.86 -1.21 -14.88
CA LEU A 161 -7.05 -1.77 -15.96
C LEU A 161 -6.38 -3.05 -15.47
N SER A 162 -6.47 -4.12 -16.24
CA SER A 162 -5.78 -5.38 -15.95
C SER A 162 -5.17 -5.93 -17.22
N LEU A 163 -3.84 -5.98 -17.27
CA LEU A 163 -3.09 -6.42 -18.44
C LEU A 163 -1.97 -7.36 -18.03
N SER A 164 -1.60 -8.25 -18.95
CA SER A 164 -0.52 -9.23 -18.79
C SER A 164 0.37 -9.25 -20.03
N ALA A 165 1.59 -9.81 -19.94
CA ALA A 165 2.54 -9.73 -21.06
C ALA A 165 1.99 -10.39 -22.32
N GLY A 166 1.07 -11.35 -22.17
CA GLY A 166 0.35 -11.96 -23.28
C GLY A 166 -0.59 -11.03 -24.05
N ASN A 167 -1.09 -9.95 -23.44
CA ASN A 167 -1.97 -8.98 -24.09
C ASN A 167 -1.23 -8.14 -25.14
N ILE A 168 0.08 -7.95 -24.99
CA ILE A 168 0.93 -7.16 -25.91
C ILE A 168 1.48 -8.02 -27.04
N GLY A 169 1.13 -9.31 -27.07
CA GLY A 169 1.47 -10.22 -28.16
C GLY A 169 2.57 -11.23 -27.81
N PHE A 170 3.22 -11.14 -26.64
CA PHE A 170 4.19 -12.15 -26.23
C PHE A 170 3.50 -13.52 -26.05
N ARG A 171 4.06 -14.56 -26.68
CA ARG A 171 3.51 -15.93 -26.62
C ARG A 171 4.46 -16.87 -25.90
N LYS A 172 3.87 -17.91 -25.28
CA LYS A 172 4.57 -19.03 -24.63
C LYS A 172 5.70 -18.54 -23.70
N ALA A 173 6.93 -19.03 -23.88
CA ALA A 173 8.08 -18.73 -23.02
C ALA A 173 8.47 -17.24 -23.03
N GLY A 174 8.21 -16.53 -24.13
CA GLY A 174 8.54 -15.11 -24.26
C GLY A 174 7.83 -14.20 -23.25
N ARG A 175 6.74 -14.65 -22.62
CA ARG A 175 5.99 -13.89 -21.61
C ARG A 175 6.71 -13.75 -20.26
N GLY A 176 7.66 -14.63 -19.97
CA GLY A 176 8.42 -14.61 -18.72
C GLY A 176 9.69 -13.78 -18.76
N SER A 177 10.02 -13.19 -19.92
CA SER A 177 11.25 -12.42 -20.09
C SER A 177 11.18 -11.06 -19.40
N TYR A 178 12.35 -10.51 -19.12
CA TYR A 178 12.48 -9.16 -18.56
C TYR A 178 11.92 -8.09 -19.52
N ASP A 179 12.28 -8.19 -20.80
CA ASP A 179 11.86 -7.24 -21.84
C ASP A 179 10.33 -7.22 -22.02
N ALA A 180 9.69 -8.39 -22.05
CA ALA A 180 8.23 -8.48 -22.16
C ALA A 180 7.51 -7.75 -21.02
N ALA A 181 8.06 -7.83 -19.80
CA ALA A 181 7.53 -7.12 -18.65
C ALA A 181 7.79 -5.61 -18.69
N TYR A 182 8.94 -5.18 -19.23
CA TYR A 182 9.27 -3.76 -19.39
C TYR A 182 8.35 -3.09 -20.41
N GLN A 183 8.18 -3.72 -21.58
CA GLN A 183 7.25 -3.25 -22.61
C GLN A 183 5.80 -3.22 -22.10
N LEU A 184 5.43 -4.19 -21.25
CA LEU A 184 4.15 -4.16 -20.57
C LEU A 184 3.97 -2.99 -19.64
N ALA A 185 4.97 -2.70 -18.82
CA ALA A 185 4.90 -1.55 -17.94
C ALA A 185 4.72 -0.26 -18.74
N ALA A 186 5.53 -0.05 -19.78
CA ALA A 186 5.42 1.11 -20.66
C ALA A 186 4.01 1.21 -21.29
N PHE A 187 3.49 0.11 -21.82
CA PHE A 187 2.15 0.07 -22.41
C PHE A 187 1.06 0.40 -21.39
N VAL A 188 1.13 -0.16 -20.18
CA VAL A 188 0.15 0.10 -19.10
C VAL A 188 0.18 1.56 -18.67
N LEU A 189 1.38 2.13 -18.50
CA LEU A 189 1.55 3.53 -18.08
C LEU A 189 1.05 4.50 -19.16
N LYS A 190 1.33 4.20 -20.44
CA LYS A 190 0.80 4.94 -21.59
C LYS A 190 -0.73 4.87 -21.64
N GLN A 191 -1.32 3.67 -21.49
CA GLN A 191 -2.78 3.50 -21.43
C GLN A 191 -3.41 4.26 -20.25
N LEU A 192 -2.70 4.40 -19.13
CA LEU A 192 -3.19 5.15 -17.98
C LEU A 192 -3.25 6.66 -18.25
N GLN A 193 -2.29 7.16 -19.03
CA GLN A 193 -2.25 8.56 -19.47
C GLN A 193 -3.32 8.83 -20.53
N GLU A 194 -3.42 7.99 -21.56
CA GLU A 194 -4.39 8.13 -22.66
C GLU A 194 -5.84 8.07 -22.18
N ARG A 195 -6.15 7.18 -21.24
CA ARG A 195 -7.51 7.06 -20.66
C ARG A 195 -7.83 8.14 -19.63
N GLY A 196 -6.90 9.06 -19.32
CA GLY A 196 -7.08 10.10 -18.32
C GLY A 196 -7.17 9.60 -16.87
N ILE A 197 -7.02 8.30 -16.63
CA ILE A 197 -7.08 7.68 -15.30
C ILE A 197 -5.93 8.22 -14.43
N ALA A 198 -4.76 8.47 -15.03
CA ALA A 198 -3.62 9.04 -14.33
C ALA A 198 -3.99 10.35 -13.62
N SER A 199 -4.80 11.23 -14.22
CA SER A 199 -5.20 12.51 -13.63
C SER A 199 -6.13 12.34 -12.43
N GLY A 200 -6.96 11.30 -12.40
CA GLY A 200 -7.85 10.97 -11.28
C GLY A 200 -7.14 10.35 -10.07
N ILE A 201 -5.89 9.88 -10.22
CA ILE A 201 -5.11 9.27 -9.14
C ILE A 201 -4.35 10.38 -8.39
N GLN A 202 -4.71 10.59 -7.12
CA GLN A 202 -3.98 11.49 -6.22
C GLN A 202 -2.84 10.76 -5.48
N LYS A 203 -3.14 9.57 -4.93
CA LYS A 203 -2.19 8.71 -4.21
C LYS A 203 -2.23 7.30 -4.80
N LEU A 204 -1.05 6.71 -5.01
CA LEU A 204 -0.86 5.38 -5.57
C LEU A 204 0.06 4.53 -4.68
N GLU A 205 -0.41 3.34 -4.29
CA GLU A 205 0.41 2.31 -3.66
C GLU A 205 0.80 1.26 -4.69
N VAL A 206 2.10 0.98 -4.81
CA VAL A 206 2.62 -0.07 -5.67
C VAL A 206 2.76 -1.34 -4.86
N VAL A 207 2.01 -2.38 -5.22
CA VAL A 207 2.01 -3.67 -4.52
C VAL A 207 2.74 -4.71 -5.36
N LEU A 208 3.95 -5.10 -4.93
CA LEU A 208 4.77 -6.10 -5.58
C LEU A 208 4.42 -7.50 -5.04
N ARG A 209 4.29 -8.47 -5.94
CA ARG A 209 4.08 -9.87 -5.57
C ARG A 209 4.85 -10.80 -6.49
N GLY A 210 5.62 -11.69 -5.87
CA GLY A 210 6.49 -12.64 -6.56
C GLY A 210 7.89 -12.07 -6.82
N PHE A 211 8.77 -12.94 -7.30
CA PHE A 211 10.19 -12.64 -7.55
C PHE A 211 10.59 -13.02 -8.99
N GLY A 212 9.65 -12.96 -9.94
CA GLY A 212 9.96 -13.15 -11.36
C GLY A 212 10.76 -11.96 -11.93
N ALA A 213 11.45 -12.18 -13.04
CA ALA A 213 12.27 -11.15 -13.72
C ALA A 213 11.49 -9.85 -14.00
N GLY A 214 10.19 -9.97 -14.24
CA GLY A 214 9.36 -8.81 -14.50
C GLY A 214 9.12 -7.87 -13.31
N ARG A 215 9.40 -8.28 -12.07
CA ARG A 215 9.35 -7.36 -10.91
C ARG A 215 10.35 -6.23 -11.07
N GLU A 216 11.58 -6.57 -11.44
CA GLU A 216 12.64 -5.59 -11.66
C GLU A 216 12.36 -4.76 -12.90
N ALA A 217 11.88 -5.38 -13.98
CA ALA A 217 11.53 -4.69 -15.21
C ALA A 217 10.50 -3.58 -14.98
N VAL A 218 9.41 -3.89 -14.28
CA VAL A 218 8.36 -2.90 -13.97
C VAL A 218 8.89 -1.82 -13.03
N THR A 219 9.71 -2.19 -12.04
CA THR A 219 10.33 -1.21 -11.13
C THR A 219 11.21 -0.23 -11.89
N LYS A 220 12.01 -0.70 -12.86
CA LYS A 220 12.84 0.19 -13.70
C LYS A 220 11.99 1.06 -14.62
N ALA A 221 10.92 0.52 -15.21
CA ALA A 221 10.00 1.31 -16.03
C ALA A 221 9.32 2.44 -15.22
N LEU A 222 8.91 2.16 -13.98
CA LEU A 222 8.33 3.14 -13.06
C LEU A 222 9.33 4.24 -12.65
N LEU A 223 10.60 3.90 -12.49
CA LEU A 223 11.66 4.85 -12.14
C LEU A 223 12.19 5.64 -13.34
N GLY A 224 12.11 5.06 -14.54
CA GLY A 224 12.56 5.63 -15.80
C GLY A 224 11.62 6.70 -16.38
N ALA A 225 11.76 6.94 -17.69
CA ALA A 225 10.99 7.96 -18.40
C ALA A 225 9.48 7.63 -18.49
N GLU A 226 9.16 6.35 -18.72
CA GLU A 226 7.77 5.86 -18.86
C GLU A 226 6.92 6.14 -17.62
N GLY A 227 7.54 6.08 -16.44
CA GLY A 227 6.88 6.32 -15.16
C GLY A 227 6.77 7.79 -14.74
N ARG A 228 7.27 8.75 -15.54
CA ARG A 228 7.41 10.16 -15.14
C ARG A 228 6.10 10.77 -14.61
N SER A 229 4.98 10.48 -15.25
CA SER A 229 3.66 11.03 -14.91
C SER A 229 3.09 10.48 -13.59
N ILE A 230 3.44 9.23 -13.24
CA ILE A 230 2.86 8.51 -12.10
C ILE A 230 3.80 8.49 -10.90
N ARG A 231 5.11 8.64 -11.12
CA ARG A 231 6.15 8.59 -10.07
C ARG A 231 5.89 9.58 -8.91
N GLY A 232 5.40 10.78 -9.21
CA GLY A 232 5.06 11.79 -8.19
C GLY A 232 3.83 11.44 -7.34
N LYS A 233 3.02 10.47 -7.75
CA LYS A 233 1.79 10.03 -7.06
C LYS A 233 2.02 8.79 -6.18
N ILE A 234 3.18 8.14 -6.30
CA ILE A 234 3.50 6.93 -5.56
C ILE A 234 3.72 7.30 -4.09
N SER A 235 2.83 6.86 -3.20
CA SER A 235 2.93 7.12 -1.76
C SER A 235 3.69 6.02 -1.02
N ALA A 236 3.53 4.76 -1.42
CA ALA A 236 4.22 3.64 -0.80
C ALA A 236 4.46 2.49 -1.78
N VAL A 237 5.48 1.69 -1.48
CA VAL A 237 5.78 0.43 -2.16
C VAL A 237 5.67 -0.69 -1.14
N VAL A 238 4.81 -1.67 -1.41
CA VAL A 238 4.49 -2.77 -0.49
C VAL A 238 4.82 -4.09 -1.17
N ASP A 239 5.59 -4.96 -0.50
CA ASP A 239 5.74 -6.35 -0.93
C ASP A 239 4.66 -7.22 -0.26
N ALA A 240 3.81 -7.84 -1.08
CA ALA A 240 2.74 -8.74 -0.65
C ALA A 240 2.96 -10.16 -1.22
N THR A 241 4.22 -10.60 -1.30
CA THR A 241 4.58 -12.00 -1.57
C THR A 241 3.93 -12.94 -0.55
N ARG A 242 3.20 -13.94 -1.05
CA ARG A 242 2.46 -14.86 -0.18
C ARG A 242 3.38 -15.98 0.31
N LEU A 243 3.55 -16.07 1.62
CA LEU A 243 4.21 -17.18 2.31
C LEU A 243 3.16 -17.98 3.10
N LYS A 244 3.34 -19.30 3.16
CA LYS A 244 2.46 -20.20 3.93
C LYS A 244 3.21 -20.71 5.16
N LEU A 245 2.55 -20.71 6.32
CA LEU A 245 3.04 -21.34 7.55
C LEU A 245 2.41 -22.73 7.64
N GLY A 246 3.18 -23.79 7.40
CA GLY A 246 2.72 -25.19 7.54
C GLY A 246 1.64 -25.69 6.56
N GLY A 247 1.01 -24.83 5.75
CA GLY A 247 -0.13 -25.15 4.86
C GLY A 247 0.07 -26.29 3.83
N PRO A 248 -0.77 -26.38 2.76
CA PRO A 248 -0.85 -27.58 1.93
C PRO A 248 0.50 -28.01 1.36
N ARG A 249 0.78 -29.32 1.33
CA ARG A 249 2.06 -29.88 0.85
C ARG A 249 2.39 -29.39 -0.57
N SER A 250 3.61 -28.90 -0.78
CA SER A 250 4.09 -28.49 -2.11
C SER A 250 4.29 -29.70 -3.04
N LYS A 251 4.27 -29.46 -4.36
CA LYS A 251 4.60 -30.49 -5.36
C LYS A 251 5.99 -31.07 -5.08
N LYS A 252 6.15 -32.38 -5.33
CA LYS A 252 7.44 -33.07 -5.16
C LYS A 252 8.54 -32.39 -5.98
N PRO A 253 9.79 -32.32 -5.48
CA PRO A 253 10.93 -31.84 -6.24
C PRO A 253 11.03 -32.55 -7.60
N ARG A 254 11.37 -31.79 -8.65
CA ARG A 254 11.55 -32.33 -10.00
C ARG A 254 12.96 -32.91 -10.14
N ARG A 255 13.10 -34.03 -10.85
CA ARG A 255 14.39 -34.60 -11.25
C ARG A 255 14.67 -34.10 -12.67
N LEU A 256 15.49 -33.06 -12.80
CA LEU A 256 15.75 -32.40 -14.09
C LEU A 256 17.11 -32.74 -14.70
N GLY A 257 17.90 -33.58 -14.03
CA GLY A 257 19.31 -33.81 -14.35
C GLY A 257 20.17 -33.25 -13.24
#